data_AF-A0A965K9X5-F1
#
_entry.id   AF-A0A965K9X5-F1
#
_cell.length_a   1.000
_cell.length_b   1.000
_cell.length_c   1.000
_cell.angle_alpha   90.00
_cell.angle_beta   90.00
_cell.angle_gamma   90.00
#
_symmetry.space_group_name_H-M   'P 1'
#
loop_
_entity.id
_entity.type
_entity.pdbx_description
1 polymer ?
#
loop_
_entity_poly.entity_id
_entity_poly.type
_entity_poly.pdbx_seq_one_letter_code
_entity_poly.pdbx_strand_id
1 'polypeptide(L)'
;PLPDLCADRLQYIIHSGVITGALSQKQARKMVDDLQYTDGAWYFKSTEYARLYADLTLRFTQEWYGAPWNCAFYEHFAHALRRALHVGLIDQDSLKYGVDQDILDALHATDDESIKHSLRACDNIYSAFDETEYGQGDCNLRPKFRGVDPLVDCRGEKKRLSQIDQEFVTRYQRVQEFCQQGYGLELRAP
;
A
#
# COMPACT_ATOMS: atom_id res chain seq x y z
N PRO A 1 16.94 -17.09 -0.76
CA PRO A 1 15.75 -17.02 0.12
C PRO A 1 15.42 -15.56 0.47
N LEU A 2 14.15 -15.16 0.35
CA LEU A 2 13.72 -13.84 0.83
C LEU A 2 13.57 -13.89 2.36
N PRO A 3 13.94 -12.82 3.08
CA PRO A 3 13.76 -12.77 4.52
C PRO A 3 12.26 -12.78 4.86
N ASP A 4 11.92 -13.50 5.92
CA ASP A 4 10.55 -13.58 6.45
C ASP A 4 10.00 -12.20 6.84
N LEU A 5 10.85 -11.40 7.48
CA LEU A 5 10.65 -9.99 7.76
C LEU A 5 11.98 -9.25 7.59
N CYS A 6 11.97 -8.07 6.99
CA CYS A 6 13.16 -7.24 6.79
C CYS A 6 13.02 -5.88 7.46
N ALA A 7 14.16 -5.24 7.74
CA ALA A 7 14.21 -3.93 8.37
C ALA A 7 13.48 -2.86 7.54
N ASP A 8 13.56 -2.93 6.21
CA ASP A 8 12.82 -2.05 5.30
C ASP A 8 11.31 -2.13 5.53
N ARG A 9 10.75 -3.35 5.54
CA ARG A 9 9.31 -3.56 5.78
C ARG A 9 8.87 -3.12 7.16
N LEU A 10 9.66 -3.42 8.19
CA LEU A 10 9.42 -2.94 9.54
C LEU A 10 9.35 -1.41 9.58
N GLN A 11 10.36 -0.76 8.97
CA GLN A 11 10.47 0.68 8.97
C GLN A 11 9.29 1.34 8.27
N TYR A 12 8.98 0.96 7.03
CA TYR A 12 7.94 1.68 6.29
C TYR A 12 6.54 1.41 6.85
N ILE A 13 6.24 0.22 7.38
CA ILE A 13 4.94 -0.05 8.01
C ILE A 13 4.76 0.79 9.28
N ILE A 14 5.77 0.82 10.16
CA ILE A 14 5.69 1.61 11.40
C ILE A 14 5.64 3.10 11.09
N HIS A 15 6.48 3.56 10.17
CA HIS A 15 6.53 4.95 9.74
C HIS A 15 5.19 5.39 9.12
N SER A 16 4.66 4.63 8.14
CA SER A 16 3.35 4.90 7.55
C SER A 16 2.24 4.88 8.58
N GLY A 17 2.29 3.98 9.57
CA GLY A 17 1.35 3.99 10.70
C GLY A 17 1.33 5.30 11.46
N VAL A 18 2.49 5.92 11.69
CA VAL A 18 2.57 7.24 12.33
C VAL A 18 2.05 8.34 11.41
N ILE A 19 2.48 8.36 10.15
CA ILE A 19 2.12 9.40 9.18
C ILE A 19 0.60 9.46 8.97
N THR A 20 -0.09 8.33 9.00
CA THR A 20 -1.54 8.27 8.78
C THR A 20 -2.37 8.27 10.06
N GLY A 21 -1.72 8.43 11.22
CA GLY A 21 -2.38 8.45 12.52
C GLY A 21 -2.91 7.09 12.99
N ALA A 22 -2.61 5.99 12.28
CA ALA A 22 -2.93 4.64 12.73
C ALA A 22 -2.10 4.21 13.96
N LEU A 23 -0.96 4.87 14.18
CA LEU A 23 -0.12 4.78 15.36
C LEU A 23 0.17 6.17 15.93
N SER A 24 0.10 6.31 17.24
CA SER A 24 0.79 7.41 17.91
C SER A 24 2.31 7.21 17.88
N GLN A 25 3.09 8.29 17.94
CA GLN A 25 4.55 8.20 18.08
C GLN A 25 4.99 7.37 19.30
N LYS A 26 4.22 7.43 20.39
CA LYS A 26 4.45 6.63 21.60
C LYS A 26 4.28 5.13 21.33
N GLN A 27 3.22 4.73 20.62
CA GLN A 27 3.01 3.33 20.24
C GLN A 27 4.09 2.86 19.26
N ALA A 28 4.45 3.67 18.27
CA ALA A 28 5.52 3.34 17.33
C ALA A 28 6.86 3.10 18.05
N ARG A 29 7.24 3.99 18.98
CA ARG A 29 8.47 3.80 19.76
C ARG A 29 8.43 2.53 20.60
N LYS A 30 7.33 2.27 21.31
CA LYS A 30 7.19 1.03 22.08
C LYS A 30 7.24 -0.23 21.20
N MET A 31 6.66 -0.18 20.01
CA MET A 31 6.71 -1.27 19.04
C MET A 31 8.16 -1.54 18.57
N VAL A 32 8.95 -0.49 18.35
CA VAL A 32 10.39 -0.65 18.04
C VAL A 32 11.17 -1.20 19.24
N ASP A 33 10.90 -0.73 20.45
CA ASP A 33 11.55 -1.22 21.68
C ASP A 33 11.21 -2.70 22.00
N ASP A 34 10.03 -3.14 21.56
CA ASP A 34 9.53 -4.51 21.68
C ASP A 34 10.18 -5.48 20.67
N LEU A 35 10.62 -4.95 19.51
CA LEU A 35 11.21 -5.72 18.43
C LEU A 35 12.62 -6.23 18.79
N GLN A 36 12.92 -7.48 18.47
CA GLN A 36 14.20 -8.14 18.70
C GLN A 36 14.69 -8.85 17.44
N TYR A 37 16.01 -9.05 17.34
CA TYR A 37 16.64 -9.80 16.27
C TYR A 37 17.66 -10.79 16.84
N THR A 38 17.36 -12.08 16.70
CA THR A 38 18.21 -13.16 17.18
C THR A 38 18.11 -14.35 16.23
N ASP A 39 19.24 -14.98 15.91
CA ASP A 39 19.34 -16.15 15.02
C ASP A 39 18.79 -15.90 13.61
N GLY A 40 19.02 -14.70 13.07
CA GLY A 40 18.60 -14.35 11.71
C GLY A 40 17.12 -13.96 11.58
N ALA A 41 16.35 -13.94 12.67
CA ALA A 41 14.92 -13.70 12.64
C ALA A 41 14.50 -12.50 13.51
N TRP A 42 13.60 -11.69 12.97
CA TRP A 42 12.91 -10.64 13.71
C TRP A 42 11.72 -11.25 14.47
N TYR A 43 11.52 -10.81 15.71
CA TYR A 43 10.36 -11.20 16.52
C TYR A 43 9.99 -10.10 17.52
N PHE A 44 8.75 -10.13 17.97
CA PHE A 44 8.24 -9.23 19.01
C PHE A 44 8.30 -9.92 20.37
N LYS A 45 8.62 -9.17 21.44
CA LYS A 45 8.57 -9.68 22.82
C LYS A 45 7.14 -9.87 23.30
N SER A 46 6.19 -9.05 22.81
CA SER A 46 4.80 -9.08 23.25
C SER A 46 3.83 -9.34 22.10
N THR A 47 2.80 -10.13 22.41
CA THR A 47 1.71 -10.39 21.47
C THR A 47 0.96 -9.12 21.09
N GLU A 48 0.88 -8.14 22.00
CA GLU A 48 0.23 -6.84 21.74
C GLU A 48 0.86 -6.11 20.55
N TYR A 49 2.19 -5.88 20.56
CA TYR A 49 2.85 -5.15 19.48
C TYR A 49 2.99 -5.97 18.21
N ALA A 50 3.13 -7.29 18.33
CA ALA A 50 3.07 -8.20 17.18
C ALA A 50 1.73 -8.08 16.45
N ARG A 51 0.62 -8.14 17.21
CA ARG A 51 -0.74 -8.01 16.70
C ARG A 51 -0.99 -6.65 16.09
N LEU A 52 -0.58 -5.58 16.76
CA LEU A 52 -0.71 -4.22 16.25
C LEU A 52 0.06 -4.03 14.92
N TYR A 53 1.29 -4.54 14.84
CA TYR A 53 2.08 -4.50 13.61
C TYR A 53 1.40 -5.31 12.49
N ALA A 54 0.99 -6.54 12.77
CA ALA A 54 0.33 -7.42 11.80
C ALA A 54 -0.95 -6.77 11.25
N ASP A 55 -1.75 -6.15 12.11
CA ASP A 55 -2.98 -5.46 11.74
C ASP A 55 -2.73 -4.27 10.80
N LEU A 56 -1.65 -3.50 11.02
CA LEU A 56 -1.25 -2.44 10.08
C LEU A 56 -0.89 -3.00 8.70
N THR A 57 -0.20 -4.15 8.63
CA THR A 57 0.15 -4.75 7.33
C THR A 57 -1.07 -5.21 6.55
N LEU A 58 -2.06 -5.78 7.24
CA LEU A 58 -3.33 -6.17 6.65
C LEU A 58 -4.12 -4.95 6.18
N ARG A 59 -4.21 -3.94 7.03
CA ARG A 59 -4.88 -2.67 6.73
C ARG A 59 -4.28 -2.01 5.49
N PHE A 60 -2.97 -1.80 5.44
CA PHE A 60 -2.34 -1.10 4.31
C PHE A 60 -2.40 -1.93 3.02
N THR A 61 -2.39 -3.26 3.12
CA THR A 61 -2.63 -4.13 1.96
C THR A 61 -4.01 -3.87 1.36
N GLN A 62 -5.06 -3.84 2.18
CA GLN A 62 -6.43 -3.73 1.69
C GLN A 62 -6.83 -2.28 1.35
N GLU A 63 -6.45 -1.32 2.21
CA GLU A 63 -6.97 0.05 2.15
C GLU A 63 -6.13 0.98 1.28
N TRP A 64 -4.85 0.67 1.01
CA TRP A 64 -3.97 1.51 0.19
C TRP A 64 -3.30 0.75 -0.95
N TYR A 65 -2.39 -0.18 -0.65
CA TYR A 65 -1.54 -0.81 -1.66
C TYR A 65 -2.32 -1.59 -2.70
N GLY A 66 -3.39 -2.26 -2.25
CA GLY A 66 -4.29 -3.05 -3.07
C GLY A 66 -5.66 -2.43 -3.27
N ALA A 67 -5.84 -1.16 -2.91
CA ALA A 67 -7.17 -0.57 -2.91
C ALA A 67 -7.66 -0.18 -4.32
N PRO A 68 -8.94 -0.37 -4.64
CA PRO A 68 -9.57 0.03 -5.89
C PRO A 68 -9.26 1.48 -6.30
N TRP A 69 -9.45 2.42 -5.37
CA TRP A 69 -9.20 3.84 -5.63
C TRP A 69 -7.74 4.12 -6.00
N ASN A 70 -6.79 3.39 -5.43
CA ASN A 70 -5.38 3.58 -5.71
C ASN A 70 -5.05 3.04 -7.12
N CYS A 71 -5.63 1.89 -7.50
CA CYS A 71 -5.50 1.36 -8.86
C CYS A 71 -6.07 2.34 -9.90
N ALA A 72 -7.28 2.88 -9.67
CA ALA A 72 -7.86 3.90 -10.55
C ALA A 72 -6.97 5.16 -10.62
N PHE A 73 -6.43 5.61 -9.48
CA PHE A 73 -5.55 6.77 -9.42
C PHE A 73 -4.31 6.57 -10.31
N TYR A 74 -3.66 5.40 -10.19
CA TYR A 74 -2.50 5.06 -11.01
C TYR A 74 -2.81 5.08 -12.49
N GLU A 75 -3.96 4.57 -12.92
CA GLU A 75 -4.33 4.55 -14.34
C GLU A 75 -4.54 5.96 -14.91
N HIS A 76 -5.29 6.82 -14.19
CA HIS A 76 -5.50 8.21 -14.60
C HIS A 76 -4.18 9.00 -14.58
N PHE A 77 -3.38 8.85 -13.52
CA PHE A 77 -2.12 9.58 -13.39
C PHE A 77 -1.07 9.10 -14.41
N ALA A 78 -0.98 7.79 -14.67
CA ALA A 78 -0.11 7.25 -15.72
C ALA A 78 -0.56 7.72 -17.10
N HIS A 79 -1.86 7.87 -17.35
CA HIS A 79 -2.36 8.47 -18.58
C HIS A 79 -1.88 9.92 -18.75
N ALA A 80 -1.99 10.75 -17.71
CA ALA A 80 -1.46 12.13 -17.71
C ALA A 80 0.04 12.17 -18.02
N LEU A 81 0.85 11.32 -17.36
CA LEU A 81 2.29 11.24 -17.58
C LEU A 81 2.65 10.79 -18.99
N ARG A 82 1.97 9.77 -19.53
CA ARG A 82 2.18 9.31 -20.91
C ARG A 82 1.86 10.41 -21.91
N ARG A 83 0.77 11.16 -21.69
CA ARG A 83 0.40 12.29 -22.54
C ARG A 83 1.44 13.41 -22.46
N ALA A 84 1.90 13.76 -21.26
CA ALA A 84 2.93 14.78 -21.03
C ALA A 84 4.24 14.45 -21.75
N LEU A 85 4.70 13.20 -21.69
CA LEU A 85 5.84 12.71 -22.46
C LEU A 85 5.61 12.80 -23.96
N HIS A 86 4.43 12.41 -24.43
CA HIS A 86 4.11 12.39 -25.86
C HIS A 86 4.10 13.79 -26.48
N VAL A 87 3.59 14.80 -25.77
CA VAL A 87 3.56 16.19 -26.24
C VAL A 87 4.84 16.97 -25.95
N GLY A 88 5.82 16.33 -25.30
CA GLY A 88 7.10 16.96 -24.94
C GLY A 88 7.00 17.98 -23.80
N LEU A 89 5.95 17.91 -22.98
CA LEU A 89 5.81 18.74 -21.78
C LEU A 89 6.86 18.36 -20.71
N ILE A 90 7.13 17.07 -20.61
CA ILE A 90 8.23 16.49 -19.83
C ILE A 90 8.97 15.49 -20.72
N ASP A 91 10.18 15.11 -20.32
CA ASP A 91 10.98 14.09 -21.00
C ASP A 91 11.45 12.99 -20.04
N GLN A 92 12.21 12.02 -20.56
CA GLN A 92 12.74 10.92 -19.77
C GLN A 92 13.74 11.39 -18.70
N ASP A 93 14.51 12.43 -19.00
CA ASP A 93 15.50 12.96 -18.06
C ASP A 93 14.81 13.69 -16.90
N SER A 94 13.69 14.37 -17.17
CA SER A 94 12.80 14.97 -16.16
C SER A 94 12.32 13.90 -15.17
N LEU A 95 11.91 12.74 -15.65
CA LEU A 95 11.47 11.62 -14.81
C LEU A 95 12.63 10.94 -14.05
N LYS A 96 13.81 10.87 -14.66
CA LYS A 96 14.94 10.11 -14.12
C LYS A 96 15.79 10.91 -13.13
N TYR A 97 15.95 12.21 -13.37
CA TYR A 97 16.86 13.09 -12.64
C TYR A 97 16.17 14.28 -11.97
N GLY A 98 14.90 14.53 -12.31
CA GLY A 98 14.11 15.59 -11.69
C GLY A 98 13.52 15.20 -10.34
N VAL A 99 12.63 16.05 -9.84
CA VAL A 99 11.86 15.83 -8.61
C VAL A 99 10.36 15.86 -8.91
N ASP A 100 9.57 15.18 -8.07
CA ASP A 100 8.11 15.07 -8.25
C ASP A 100 7.43 16.43 -8.42
N GLN A 101 7.86 17.44 -7.67
CA GLN A 101 7.25 18.77 -7.70
C GLN A 101 7.35 19.43 -9.09
N ASP A 102 8.50 19.32 -9.77
CA ASP A 102 8.70 19.94 -11.08
C ASP A 102 7.76 19.31 -12.13
N ILE A 103 7.55 18.00 -12.04
CA ILE A 103 6.63 17.26 -12.91
C ILE A 103 5.19 17.66 -12.61
N LEU A 104 4.81 17.70 -11.33
CA LEU A 104 3.46 18.09 -10.92
C LEU A 104 3.13 19.53 -11.34
N ASP A 105 4.07 20.46 -11.16
CA ASP A 105 3.90 21.85 -11.58
C ASP A 105 3.70 21.95 -13.11
N ALA A 106 4.49 21.21 -13.90
CA ALA A 106 4.31 21.15 -15.34
C ALA A 106 2.93 20.58 -15.74
N LEU A 107 2.50 19.50 -15.08
CA LEU A 107 1.19 18.88 -15.32
C LEU A 107 0.02 19.80 -14.95
N HIS A 108 0.16 20.63 -13.90
CA HIS A 108 -0.88 21.58 -13.48
C HIS A 108 -0.89 22.88 -14.31
N ALA A 109 0.26 23.29 -14.88
CA ALA A 109 0.37 24.52 -15.66
C ALA A 109 -0.02 24.38 -17.14
N THR A 110 -0.12 23.15 -17.66
CA THR A 110 -0.43 22.90 -19.07
C THR A 110 -1.89 23.21 -19.43
N ASP A 111 -2.14 23.56 -20.69
CA ASP A 111 -3.47 23.69 -21.29
C ASP A 111 -3.93 22.42 -22.04
N ASP A 112 -3.15 21.33 -21.99
CA ASP A 112 -3.56 20.06 -22.60
C ASP A 112 -4.76 19.47 -21.86
N GLU A 113 -5.92 19.47 -22.53
CA GLU A 113 -7.18 19.01 -21.94
C GLU A 113 -7.17 17.54 -21.54
N SER A 114 -6.37 16.70 -22.22
CA SER A 114 -6.25 15.29 -21.88
C SER A 114 -5.53 15.09 -20.54
N ILE A 115 -4.47 15.88 -20.29
CA ILE A 115 -3.78 15.93 -19.00
C ILE A 115 -4.71 16.48 -17.92
N LYS A 116 -5.34 17.63 -18.15
CA LYS A 116 -6.26 18.24 -17.16
C LYS A 116 -7.40 17.30 -16.77
N HIS A 117 -7.96 16.58 -17.75
CA HIS A 117 -9.02 15.61 -17.51
C HIS A 117 -8.57 14.46 -16.60
N SER A 118 -7.40 13.89 -16.85
CA SER A 118 -6.80 12.87 -15.97
C SER A 118 -6.55 13.38 -14.55
N LEU A 119 -6.04 14.60 -14.39
CA LEU A 119 -5.81 15.18 -13.06
C LEU A 119 -7.12 15.44 -12.30
N ARG A 120 -8.18 15.90 -12.97
CA ARG A 120 -9.50 16.06 -12.35
C ARG A 120 -10.07 14.74 -11.83
N ALA A 121 -9.82 13.64 -12.54
CA ALA A 121 -10.19 12.29 -12.08
C ALA A 121 -9.40 11.91 -10.82
N CYS A 122 -8.09 12.18 -10.78
CA CYS A 122 -7.25 11.98 -9.60
C CYS A 122 -7.73 12.79 -8.38
N ASP A 123 -8.09 14.06 -8.56
CA ASP A 123 -8.58 14.93 -7.49
C ASP A 123 -9.91 14.44 -6.89
N ASN A 124 -10.73 13.76 -7.70
CA ASN A 124 -12.06 13.27 -7.33
C ASN A 124 -12.14 11.73 -7.41
N ILE A 125 -11.07 11.05 -7.02
CA ILE A 125 -10.85 9.64 -7.37
C ILE A 125 -12.00 8.70 -7.01
N TYR A 126 -12.65 8.89 -5.86
CA TYR A 126 -13.77 8.04 -5.42
C TYR A 126 -15.04 8.17 -6.27
N SER A 127 -15.10 9.16 -7.16
CA SER A 127 -16.18 9.34 -8.14
C SER A 127 -15.78 8.97 -9.57
N ALA A 128 -14.50 8.65 -9.79
CA ALA A 128 -13.91 8.41 -11.10
C ALA A 128 -13.90 6.92 -11.52
N PHE A 129 -14.45 6.03 -10.71
CA PHE A 129 -14.55 4.61 -11.05
C PHE A 129 -15.76 3.95 -10.38
N ASP A 130 -16.15 2.81 -10.92
CA ASP A 130 -17.02 1.83 -10.26
C ASP A 130 -16.26 0.50 -10.09
N GLU A 131 -16.46 -0.17 -8.95
CA GLU A 131 -15.93 -1.51 -8.72
C GLU A 131 -16.82 -2.55 -9.41
N THR A 132 -16.20 -3.48 -10.12
CA THR A 132 -16.86 -4.62 -10.76
C THR A 132 -16.16 -5.93 -10.38
N GLU A 133 -16.74 -7.06 -10.78
CA GLU A 133 -16.08 -8.34 -10.59
C GLU A 133 -14.79 -8.42 -11.41
N TYR A 134 -13.79 -9.12 -10.87
CA TYR A 134 -12.54 -9.34 -11.60
C TYR A 134 -12.80 -9.98 -12.97
N GLY A 135 -12.27 -9.34 -14.01
CA GLY A 135 -12.42 -9.70 -15.41
C GLY A 135 -13.52 -8.94 -16.15
N GLN A 136 -14.28 -8.07 -15.48
CA GLN A 136 -15.39 -7.33 -16.08
C GLN A 136 -15.12 -5.83 -16.27
N GLY A 137 -14.09 -5.26 -15.62
CA GLY A 137 -13.74 -3.84 -15.75
C GLY A 137 -12.73 -3.55 -16.86
N ASP A 138 -12.54 -2.26 -17.16
CA ASP A 138 -11.46 -1.76 -18.01
C ASP A 138 -10.08 -2.10 -17.43
N CYS A 139 -9.98 -2.06 -16.11
CA CYS A 139 -8.80 -2.40 -15.34
C CYS A 139 -9.13 -3.57 -14.40
N ASN A 140 -8.25 -4.56 -14.30
CA ASN A 140 -8.48 -5.72 -13.44
C ASN A 140 -7.22 -6.02 -12.62
N LEU A 141 -7.36 -6.04 -11.31
CA LEU A 141 -6.23 -6.21 -10.41
C LEU A 141 -6.49 -7.32 -9.40
N ARG A 142 -5.49 -8.20 -9.25
CA ARG A 142 -5.32 -9.06 -8.06
C ARG A 142 -4.20 -8.47 -7.22
N PRO A 143 -4.51 -7.77 -6.13
CA PRO A 143 -3.49 -7.14 -5.31
C PRO A 143 -2.47 -8.14 -4.80
N LYS A 144 -1.20 -7.72 -4.73
CA LYS A 144 -0.18 -8.52 -4.05
C LYS A 144 -0.46 -8.48 -2.54
N PHE A 145 -0.72 -9.64 -1.95
CA PHE A 145 -0.84 -9.77 -0.50
C PHE A 145 0.49 -9.43 0.20
N ARG A 146 0.44 -8.50 1.17
CA ARG A 146 1.61 -8.01 1.93
C ARG A 146 1.41 -8.12 3.44
N GLY A 147 0.39 -8.86 3.90
CA GLY A 147 0.19 -9.16 5.31
C GLY A 147 1.38 -9.92 5.89
N VAL A 148 1.70 -9.63 7.14
CA VAL A 148 2.78 -10.30 7.88
C VAL A 148 2.18 -11.05 9.06
N ASP A 149 2.58 -12.31 9.21
CA ASP A 149 2.32 -13.14 10.39
C ASP A 149 3.60 -13.20 11.24
N PRO A 150 3.84 -12.23 12.14
CA PRO A 150 5.14 -12.08 12.80
C PRO A 150 5.40 -13.18 13.83
N LEU A 151 6.68 -13.41 14.13
CA LEU A 151 7.08 -14.20 15.29
C LEU A 151 6.91 -13.40 16.59
N VAL A 152 6.51 -14.09 17.65
CA VAL A 152 6.28 -13.57 19.00
C VAL A 152 6.96 -14.47 20.01
N ASP A 153 7.65 -13.88 20.98
CA ASP A 153 8.20 -14.62 22.12
C ASP A 153 7.07 -15.04 23.08
N CYS A 154 6.84 -16.35 23.15
CA CYS A 154 5.89 -16.98 24.06
C CYS A 154 6.64 -17.72 25.16
N ARG A 155 7.22 -16.97 26.10
CA ARG A 155 7.96 -17.52 27.27
C ARG A 155 9.19 -18.34 26.87
N GLY A 156 9.98 -17.85 25.92
CA GLY A 156 11.21 -18.48 25.42
C GLY A 156 11.01 -19.30 24.15
N GLU A 157 9.77 -19.51 23.70
CA GLU A 157 9.45 -20.17 22.44
C GLU A 157 8.93 -19.14 21.42
N LYS A 158 9.58 -19.01 20.26
CA LYS A 158 9.12 -18.13 19.17
C LYS A 158 7.96 -18.80 18.43
N LYS A 159 6.76 -18.22 18.51
CA LYS A 159 5.56 -18.68 17.79
C LYS A 159 5.08 -17.65 16.79
N ARG A 160 4.45 -18.09 15.70
CA ARG A 160 3.71 -17.19 14.81
C ARG A 160 2.50 -16.63 15.54
N LEU A 161 2.15 -15.38 15.25
CA LEU A 161 0.95 -14.78 15.80
C LEU A 161 -0.30 -15.60 15.46
N SER A 162 -0.39 -16.12 14.23
CA SER A 162 -1.48 -17.01 13.79
C SER A 162 -1.64 -18.28 14.62
N GLN A 163 -0.60 -18.75 15.31
CA GLN A 163 -0.66 -19.94 16.17
C GLN A 163 -1.28 -19.67 17.53
N ILE A 164 -1.36 -18.40 17.95
CA ILE A 164 -1.79 -18.01 19.30
C ILE A 164 -2.97 -17.04 19.31
N ASP A 165 -3.35 -16.51 18.14
CA ASP A 165 -4.39 -15.51 18.00
C ASP A 165 -5.34 -15.85 16.84
N GLN A 166 -6.48 -16.45 17.19
CA GLN A 166 -7.46 -16.94 16.21
C GLN A 166 -8.20 -15.81 15.48
N GLU A 167 -8.39 -14.66 16.12
CA GLU A 167 -9.04 -13.50 15.49
C GLU A 167 -8.13 -12.87 14.42
N PHE A 168 -6.81 -12.89 14.66
CA PHE A 168 -5.84 -12.54 13.64
C PHE A 168 -5.89 -13.49 12.44
N VAL A 169 -5.98 -14.80 12.66
CA VAL A 169 -6.09 -15.79 11.56
C VAL A 169 -7.26 -15.46 10.63
N THR A 170 -8.44 -15.20 11.20
CA THR A 170 -9.64 -14.88 10.41
C THR A 170 -9.45 -13.62 9.56
N ARG A 171 -8.87 -12.55 10.13
CA ARG A 171 -8.62 -11.31 9.37
C ARG A 171 -7.52 -11.47 8.34
N TYR A 172 -6.47 -12.25 8.64
CA TYR A 172 -5.38 -12.54 7.71
C TYR A 172 -5.90 -13.29 6.48
N GLN A 173 -6.70 -14.35 6.70
CA GLN A 173 -7.33 -15.14 5.63
C GLN A 173 -8.28 -14.29 4.78
N ARG A 174 -9.12 -13.45 5.41
CA ARG A 174 -10.02 -12.54 4.68
C ARG A 174 -9.27 -11.63 3.71
N VAL A 175 -8.14 -11.06 4.14
CA VAL A 175 -7.35 -10.17 3.28
C VAL A 175 -6.59 -10.95 2.22
N GLN A 176 -6.16 -12.19 2.50
CA GLN A 176 -5.61 -13.09 1.48
C GLN A 176 -6.65 -13.41 0.40
N GLU A 177 -7.87 -13.75 0.79
CA GLU A 177 -9.00 -14.03 -0.11
C GLU A 177 -9.32 -12.81 -0.98
N PHE A 178 -9.40 -11.61 -0.39
CA PHE A 178 -9.54 -10.36 -1.13
C PHE A 178 -8.46 -10.20 -2.21
N CYS A 179 -7.19 -10.42 -1.84
CA CYS A 179 -6.08 -10.32 -2.79
C CYS A 179 -6.14 -11.38 -3.90
N GLN A 180 -6.60 -12.59 -3.58
CA GLN A 180 -6.73 -13.70 -4.53
C GLN A 180 -7.91 -13.51 -5.48
N GLN A 181 -9.05 -13.07 -4.97
CA GLN A 181 -10.25 -12.77 -5.75
C GLN A 181 -10.00 -11.61 -6.71
N GLY A 182 -9.39 -10.54 -6.20
CA GLY A 182 -9.19 -9.30 -6.96
C GLY A 182 -10.51 -8.59 -7.25
N TYR A 183 -10.42 -7.57 -8.10
CA TYR A 183 -11.56 -6.76 -8.53
C TYR A 183 -11.31 -6.21 -9.94
N GLY A 184 -12.40 -5.87 -10.62
CA GLY A 184 -12.41 -5.05 -11.82
C GLY A 184 -12.75 -3.60 -11.47
N LEU A 185 -12.34 -2.67 -12.32
CA LEU A 185 -12.70 -1.26 -12.26
C LEU A 185 -13.19 -0.82 -13.64
N GLU A 186 -14.39 -0.28 -13.70
CA GLU A 186 -14.84 0.53 -14.82
C GLU A 186 -14.41 1.97 -14.55
N LEU A 187 -13.48 2.47 -15.37
CA LEU A 187 -13.01 3.83 -15.22
C LEU A 187 -14.04 4.75 -15.84
N ARG A 188 -14.61 5.63 -15.04
CA ARG A 188 -15.48 6.66 -15.59
C ARG A 188 -14.61 7.64 -16.34
N ALA A 189 -14.96 7.91 -17.59
CA ALA A 189 -14.57 9.16 -18.19
C ALA A 189 -15.28 10.28 -17.41
N PRO A 190 -14.57 11.26 -16.82
CA PRO A 190 -15.19 12.45 -16.26
C PRO A 190 -16.20 13.11 -17.19
#